data_AF-A0A3P9H4M5-F1
#
_entry.id   AF-A0A3P9H4M5-F1
#
_cell.length_a   1.000
_cell.length_b   1.000
_cell.length_c   1.000
_cell.angle_alpha   90.00
_cell.angle_beta   90.00
_cell.angle_gamma   90.00
#
_symmetry.space_group_name_H-M   'P 1'
#
loop_
_entity.id
_entity.type
_entity.pdbx_description
1 polymer ?
#
loop_
_entity_poly.entity_id
_entity_poly.type
_entity_poly.pdbx_seq_one_letter_code
_entity_poly.pdbx_strand_id
1 'polypeptide(L)'
;MATMAAVQLEDLPVVVKFILHSVSSSDAYEVSLRKNLELEQCVLPPALQASQTLLKTKRADSISLVLDGIKSAVRFQKTIAEAWLKVIDLLMLFILHSTNANQSRRGAERMLKLKVRSGLMQEPLLQRTFRDYVLRGYFSSILALAQSLLRSPDPGLVAFGGHMYRCSFTAFDSYCRQEVVGSLVTHVCSGAGGEVDMALELLCGLVTEKPSEMALYAVFVKGILDYMDNLTSQQIRKLFQLLSRLAFGQQQQQGSHIQVDCCTLIQGSSVSAP
;
A
#
# COMPACT_ATOMS: atom_id res chain seq x y z
N MET A 1 -14.18 32.10 -5.55
CA MET A 1 -12.94 31.40 -5.94
C MET A 1 -13.12 30.81 -7.34
N ALA A 2 -12.81 31.58 -8.39
CA ALA A 2 -13.03 31.18 -9.79
C ALA A 2 -11.73 31.10 -10.62
N THR A 3 -10.56 31.11 -9.98
CA THR A 3 -9.26 31.30 -10.65
C THR A 3 -8.23 30.19 -10.37
N MET A 4 -8.59 29.10 -9.69
CA MET A 4 -7.63 28.02 -9.41
C MET A 4 -7.23 27.23 -10.66
N ALA A 5 -8.10 27.14 -11.67
CA ALA A 5 -7.79 26.52 -12.96
C ALA A 5 -6.77 27.32 -13.80
N ALA A 6 -6.51 28.59 -13.44
CA ALA A 6 -5.58 29.48 -14.16
C ALA A 6 -4.19 29.57 -13.49
N VAL A 7 -3.97 28.86 -12.38
CA VAL A 7 -2.70 28.89 -11.64
C VAL A 7 -1.70 27.96 -12.33
N GLN A 8 -0.51 28.48 -12.65
CA GLN A 8 0.61 27.68 -13.15
C GLN A 8 0.96 26.60 -12.12
N LEU A 9 1.29 25.39 -12.58
CA LEU A 9 1.53 24.23 -11.72
C LEU A 9 2.66 24.47 -10.68
N GLU A 10 3.58 25.39 -10.97
CA GLU A 10 4.68 25.81 -10.09
C GLU A 10 4.23 26.66 -8.89
N ASP A 11 3.13 27.40 -9.02
CA ASP A 11 2.60 28.28 -7.97
C ASP A 11 1.55 27.59 -7.10
N LEU A 12 1.06 26.43 -7.54
CA LEU A 12 0.05 25.64 -6.84
C LEU A 12 0.43 25.31 -5.38
N PRO A 13 1.69 24.95 -5.03
CA PRO A 13 2.10 24.73 -3.64
C PRO A 13 1.92 25.97 -2.76
N VAL A 14 2.24 27.15 -3.30
CA VAL A 14 2.17 28.43 -2.58
C VAL A 14 0.72 28.82 -2.36
N VAL A 15 -0.12 28.68 -3.38
CA VAL A 15 -1.56 28.95 -3.31
C VAL A 15 -2.24 28.00 -2.33
N VAL A 16 -1.91 26.71 -2.38
CA VAL A 16 -2.45 25.72 -1.44
C VAL A 16 -2.00 26.02 -0.02
N LYS A 17 -0.71 26.33 0.19
CA LYS A 17 -0.19 26.73 1.51
C LYS A 17 -0.89 28.00 2.02
N PHE A 18 -1.13 28.99 1.17
CA PHE A 18 -1.83 30.22 1.53
C PHE A 18 -3.27 29.94 1.95
N ILE A 19 -4.03 29.19 1.14
CA ILE A 19 -5.41 28.81 1.44
C ILE A 19 -5.46 28.06 2.77
N LEU A 20 -4.57 27.09 2.96
CA LEU A 20 -4.52 26.30 4.19
C LEU A 20 -4.24 27.15 5.45
N HIS A 21 -3.33 28.12 5.37
CA HIS A 21 -3.03 29.01 6.49
C HIS A 21 -4.10 30.09 6.73
N SER A 22 -4.96 30.38 5.74
CA SER A 22 -5.98 31.43 5.82
C SER A 22 -7.37 30.92 6.19
N VAL A 23 -7.58 29.60 6.23
CA VAL A 23 -8.85 29.00 6.64
C VAL A 23 -8.97 28.93 8.17
N SER A 24 -10.01 29.58 8.71
CA SER A 24 -10.39 29.48 10.12
C SER A 24 -11.18 28.19 10.41
N SER A 25 -11.33 27.80 11.68
CA SER A 25 -12.06 26.57 12.06
C SER A 25 -13.52 26.54 11.63
N SER A 26 -14.15 27.70 11.42
CA SER A 26 -15.53 27.84 10.96
C SER A 26 -15.67 27.64 9.44
N ASP A 27 -14.66 28.04 8.67
CA ASP A 27 -14.70 28.04 7.20
C ASP A 27 -14.25 26.72 6.58
N ALA A 28 -13.54 25.89 7.36
CA ALA A 28 -12.96 24.62 6.91
C ALA A 28 -13.99 23.65 6.33
N TYR A 29 -15.26 23.75 6.72
CA TYR A 29 -16.36 22.92 6.21
C TYR A 29 -16.88 23.40 4.85
N GLU A 30 -16.75 24.70 4.56
CA GLU A 30 -17.31 25.33 3.35
C GLU A 30 -16.30 25.34 2.18
N VAL A 31 -15.00 25.34 2.46
CA VAL A 31 -13.97 25.32 1.41
C VAL A 31 -13.90 23.94 0.77
N SER A 32 -14.75 23.71 -0.23
CA SER A 32 -14.73 22.53 -1.11
C SER A 32 -13.48 22.53 -2.00
N LEU A 33 -12.31 22.32 -1.41
CA LEU A 33 -11.03 22.40 -2.10
C LEU A 33 -10.87 21.36 -3.21
N ARG A 34 -11.60 20.24 -3.18
CA ARG A 34 -11.66 19.28 -4.30
C ARG A 34 -12.30 19.84 -5.56
N LYS A 35 -13.37 20.64 -5.44
CA LYS A 35 -13.99 21.28 -6.61
C LYS A 35 -13.07 22.33 -7.22
N ASN A 36 -12.23 22.96 -6.40
CA ASN A 36 -11.35 24.04 -6.86
C ASN A 36 -9.94 23.57 -7.27
N LEU A 37 -9.46 22.43 -6.77
CA LEU A 37 -8.11 21.93 -7.08
C LEU A 37 -8.01 21.08 -8.35
N GLU A 38 -9.13 20.68 -8.97
CA GLU A 38 -9.18 19.89 -10.21
C GLU A 38 -8.12 18.77 -10.29
N LEU A 39 -7.83 18.10 -9.16
CA LEU A 39 -6.82 17.04 -9.07
C LEU A 39 -7.08 15.87 -10.04
N GLU A 40 -8.30 15.73 -10.53
CA GLU A 40 -8.65 14.77 -11.59
C GLU A 40 -7.95 15.07 -12.92
N GLN A 41 -7.63 16.33 -13.24
CA GLN A 41 -6.87 16.70 -14.44
C GLN A 41 -5.37 16.43 -14.31
N CYS A 42 -4.87 16.16 -13.09
CA CYS A 42 -3.49 15.73 -12.88
C CYS A 42 -3.26 14.25 -13.22
N VAL A 43 -4.33 13.46 -13.36
CA VAL A 43 -4.28 12.05 -13.75
C VAL A 43 -4.56 11.93 -15.24
N LEU A 44 -3.52 11.90 -16.07
CA LEU A 44 -3.66 11.73 -17.51
C LEU A 44 -4.26 10.35 -17.88
N PRO A 45 -5.15 10.28 -18.88
CA PRO A 45 -5.56 9.02 -19.50
C PRO A 45 -4.35 8.26 -20.09
N PRO A 46 -4.37 6.92 -20.12
CA PRO A 46 -3.26 6.10 -20.63
C PRO A 46 -2.84 6.38 -22.09
N ALA A 47 -3.71 6.99 -22.89
CA ALA A 47 -3.52 7.19 -24.32
C ALA A 47 -2.44 8.22 -24.71
N LEU A 48 -1.92 9.03 -23.76
CA LEU A 48 -0.94 10.09 -24.05
C LEU A 48 0.46 9.81 -23.48
N GLN A 49 0.76 8.58 -23.05
CA GLN A 49 1.95 8.25 -22.26
C GLN A 49 3.29 8.18 -23.03
N ALA A 50 3.28 8.29 -24.36
CA ALA A 50 4.45 8.00 -25.21
C ALA A 50 5.38 9.19 -25.52
N SER A 51 5.11 10.40 -25.02
CA SER A 51 6.01 11.54 -25.19
C SER A 51 5.98 12.43 -23.95
N GLN A 52 7.13 12.96 -23.53
CA GLN A 52 7.36 13.91 -22.43
C GLN A 52 7.83 13.28 -21.09
N THR A 53 9.07 12.80 -21.07
CA THR A 53 9.79 12.39 -19.85
C THR A 53 10.25 13.56 -18.98
N LEU A 54 10.49 14.76 -19.53
CA LEU A 54 10.96 15.94 -18.78
C LEU A 54 9.84 16.73 -18.05
N LEU A 55 8.62 16.71 -18.56
CA LEU A 55 7.47 17.36 -17.92
C LEU A 55 6.87 16.50 -16.79
N LYS A 56 7.12 15.18 -16.80
CA LYS A 56 6.73 14.25 -15.73
C LYS A 56 7.46 14.54 -14.42
N THR A 57 8.76 14.82 -14.45
CA THR A 57 9.56 15.09 -13.24
C THR A 57 9.16 16.40 -12.59
N LYS A 58 9.11 17.51 -13.36
CA LYS A 58 8.68 18.81 -12.83
C LYS A 58 7.26 18.80 -12.26
N ARG A 59 6.34 18.06 -12.90
CA ARG A 59 4.95 17.92 -12.42
C ARG A 59 4.87 17.07 -11.15
N ALA A 60 5.65 15.99 -11.04
CA ALA A 60 5.76 15.22 -9.81
C ALA A 60 6.34 16.05 -8.66
N ASP A 61 7.33 16.91 -8.94
CA ASP A 61 7.93 17.81 -7.96
C ASP A 61 6.93 18.87 -7.46
N SER A 62 6.18 19.51 -8.36
CA SER A 62 5.10 20.45 -7.99
C SER A 62 4.02 19.78 -7.14
N ILE A 63 3.57 18.58 -7.53
CA ILE A 63 2.55 17.83 -6.77
C ILE A 63 3.13 17.41 -5.40
N SER A 64 4.40 16.99 -5.34
CA SER A 64 5.08 16.68 -4.07
C SER A 64 5.12 17.90 -3.15
N LEU A 65 5.46 19.09 -3.68
CA LEU A 65 5.48 20.34 -2.91
C LEU A 65 4.09 20.76 -2.44
N VAL A 66 3.05 20.59 -3.26
CA VAL A 66 1.65 20.79 -2.85
C VAL A 66 1.29 19.86 -1.70
N LEU A 67 1.62 18.57 -1.81
CA LEU A 67 1.30 17.57 -0.80
C LEU A 67 2.11 17.78 0.49
N ASP A 68 3.35 18.28 0.40
CA ASP A 68 4.13 18.70 1.56
C ASP A 68 3.53 19.95 2.23
N GLY A 69 3.03 20.91 1.45
CA GLY A 69 2.27 22.05 1.95
C GLY A 69 1.00 21.63 2.70
N ILE A 70 0.25 20.68 2.12
CA ILE A 70 -0.94 20.08 2.75
C ILE A 70 -0.56 19.33 4.03
N LYS A 71 0.47 18.48 3.98
CA LYS A 71 0.98 17.73 5.14
C LYS A 71 1.38 18.68 6.27
N SER A 72 2.06 19.79 5.95
CA SER A 72 2.42 20.81 6.91
C SER A 72 1.18 21.46 7.54
N ALA A 73 0.22 21.93 6.75
CA ALA A 73 -0.97 22.56 7.29
C ALA A 73 -1.80 21.63 8.18
N VAL A 74 -2.01 20.39 7.72
CA VAL A 74 -2.70 19.33 8.47
C VAL A 74 -2.00 19.03 9.79
N ARG A 75 -0.66 19.09 9.84
CA ARG A 75 0.12 18.90 11.07
C ARG A 75 -0.17 19.98 12.12
N PHE A 76 -0.44 21.22 11.69
CA PHE A 76 -0.58 22.36 12.60
C PHE A 76 -2.04 22.78 12.88
N GLN A 77 -3.01 22.37 12.05
CA GLN A 77 -4.43 22.76 12.19
C GLN A 77 -5.37 21.54 12.25
N LYS A 78 -5.73 21.14 13.48
CA LYS A 78 -6.55 19.94 13.77
C LYS A 78 -7.96 19.99 13.16
N THR A 79 -8.58 21.15 13.10
CA THR A 79 -9.94 21.36 12.55
C THR A 79 -9.99 21.18 11.02
N ILE A 80 -8.93 21.59 10.33
CA ILE A 80 -8.79 21.43 8.88
C ILE A 80 -8.60 19.95 8.53
N ALA A 81 -7.83 19.22 9.33
CA ALA A 81 -7.67 17.78 9.18
C ALA A 81 -9.02 17.03 9.21
N GLU A 82 -9.94 17.40 10.12
CA GLU A 82 -11.24 16.73 10.28
C GLU A 82 -12.25 17.07 9.16
N ALA A 83 -12.28 18.32 8.67
CA ALA A 83 -13.20 18.73 7.60
C ALA A 83 -12.80 18.18 6.21
N TRP A 84 -11.50 18.04 5.94
CA TRP A 84 -10.98 17.55 4.66
C TRP A 84 -11.12 16.03 4.45
N LEU A 85 -11.37 15.28 5.53
CA LEU A 85 -11.55 13.82 5.51
C LEU A 85 -12.68 13.34 4.61
N LYS A 86 -13.58 14.20 4.13
CA LYS A 86 -14.74 13.79 3.33
C LYS A 86 -14.49 13.78 1.81
N VAL A 87 -13.40 14.38 1.31
CA VAL A 87 -13.37 14.83 -0.09
C VAL A 87 -12.05 14.55 -0.89
N ILE A 88 -10.90 14.16 -0.31
CA ILE A 88 -9.67 13.72 -1.05
C ILE A 88 -9.12 12.42 -0.43
N ASP A 89 -9.88 11.35 -0.60
CA ASP A 89 -10.08 10.43 0.51
C ASP A 89 -8.91 9.49 0.83
N LEU A 90 -8.20 8.95 -0.15
CA LEU A 90 -7.19 7.93 0.14
C LEU A 90 -5.79 8.53 0.37
N LEU A 91 -5.39 9.47 -0.50
CA LEU A 91 -4.10 10.17 -0.37
C LEU A 91 -4.03 10.99 0.92
N MET A 92 -5.10 11.70 1.29
CA MET A 92 -5.13 12.43 2.56
C MET A 92 -5.07 11.49 3.75
N LEU A 93 -5.71 10.32 3.69
CA LEU A 93 -5.60 9.32 4.76
C LEU A 93 -4.15 8.82 4.90
N PHE A 94 -3.43 8.62 3.79
CA PHE A 94 -2.01 8.27 3.84
C PHE A 94 -1.14 9.38 4.44
N ILE A 95 -1.39 10.64 4.03
CA ILE A 95 -0.70 11.82 4.58
C ILE A 95 -0.97 11.95 6.07
N LEU A 96 -2.24 11.94 6.48
CA LEU A 96 -2.67 12.03 7.87
C LEU A 96 -2.06 10.93 8.71
N HIS A 97 -2.13 9.69 8.25
CA HIS A 97 -1.54 8.55 8.95
C HIS A 97 0.00 8.63 9.02
N SER A 98 0.66 9.30 8.06
CA SER A 98 2.11 9.55 8.10
C SER A 98 2.54 10.69 9.03
N THR A 99 1.59 11.49 9.54
CA THR A 99 1.92 12.55 10.51
C THR A 99 2.16 11.94 11.89
N ASN A 100 3.18 12.43 12.62
CA ASN A 100 3.59 11.91 13.93
C ASN A 100 2.58 12.20 15.08
N ALA A 101 1.37 12.67 14.78
CA ALA A 101 0.35 12.87 15.79
C ALA A 101 -0.45 11.58 16.00
N ASN A 102 -0.27 10.91 17.13
CA ASN A 102 -0.93 9.62 17.42
C ASN A 102 -2.46 9.65 17.24
N GLN A 103 -3.10 10.79 17.54
CA GLN A 103 -4.54 10.96 17.37
C GLN A 103 -4.96 11.02 15.89
N SER A 104 -4.20 11.73 15.02
CA SER A 104 -4.51 11.79 13.59
C SER A 104 -4.29 10.43 12.93
N ARG A 105 -3.24 9.70 13.33
CA ARG A 105 -2.96 8.34 12.84
C ARG A 105 -4.11 7.37 13.10
N ARG A 106 -4.58 7.31 14.34
CA ARG A 106 -5.74 6.47 14.73
C ARG A 106 -7.04 6.94 14.06
N GLY A 107 -7.23 8.26 13.92
CA GLY A 107 -8.38 8.84 13.22
C GLY A 107 -8.41 8.43 11.74
N ALA A 108 -7.28 8.51 11.06
CA ALA A 108 -7.13 8.11 9.66
C ALA A 108 -7.40 6.61 9.47
N GLU A 109 -6.86 5.76 10.34
CA GLU A 109 -7.12 4.32 10.28
C GLU A 109 -8.60 3.99 10.48
N ARG A 110 -9.26 4.60 11.48
CA ARG A 110 -10.71 4.42 11.72
C ARG A 110 -11.53 4.88 10.52
N MET A 111 -11.19 6.02 9.95
CA MET A 111 -11.89 6.57 8.79
C MET A 111 -11.71 5.68 7.55
N LEU A 112 -10.50 5.17 7.30
CA LEU A 112 -10.26 4.23 6.22
C LEU A 112 -11.15 3.00 6.37
N LYS A 113 -11.18 2.40 7.56
CA LYS A 113 -12.04 1.24 7.87
C LYS A 113 -13.52 1.55 7.63
N LEU A 114 -13.98 2.73 8.05
CA LEU A 114 -15.37 3.16 7.82
C LEU A 114 -15.70 3.27 6.33
N LYS A 115 -14.79 3.89 5.54
CA LYS A 115 -15.01 4.12 4.11
C LYS A 115 -14.96 2.84 3.26
N VAL A 116 -14.12 1.88 3.65
CA VAL A 116 -14.10 0.56 3.02
C VAL A 116 -15.42 -0.17 3.30
N ARG A 117 -15.89 -0.16 4.56
CA ARG A 117 -17.17 -0.78 4.94
C ARG A 117 -18.37 -0.16 4.25
N SER A 118 -18.36 1.15 4.04
CA SER A 118 -19.43 1.84 3.32
C SER A 118 -19.31 1.72 1.79
N GLY A 119 -18.35 0.94 1.28
CA GLY A 119 -18.16 0.71 -0.16
C GLY A 119 -17.63 1.92 -0.93
N LEU A 120 -17.19 2.98 -0.24
CA LEU A 120 -16.66 4.20 -0.84
C LEU A 120 -15.19 4.04 -1.27
N MET A 121 -14.48 3.06 -0.69
CA MET A 121 -13.12 2.69 -1.04
C MET A 121 -13.11 1.32 -1.69
N GLN A 122 -12.84 1.28 -3.00
CA GLN A 122 -12.77 0.06 -3.79
C GLN A 122 -11.41 -0.07 -4.50
N GLU A 123 -11.09 -1.28 -4.93
CA GLU A 123 -9.83 -1.60 -5.62
C GLU A 123 -9.52 -0.66 -6.81
N PRO A 124 -10.46 -0.29 -7.70
CA PRO A 124 -10.13 0.58 -8.83
C PRO A 124 -9.63 1.96 -8.41
N LEU A 125 -10.15 2.51 -7.29
CA LEU A 125 -9.68 3.77 -6.75
C LEU A 125 -8.25 3.63 -6.21
N LEU A 126 -7.98 2.56 -5.48
CA LEU A 126 -6.67 2.23 -4.95
C LEU A 126 -5.63 2.10 -6.08
N GLN A 127 -5.94 1.33 -7.13
CA GLN A 127 -5.06 1.16 -8.28
C GLN A 127 -4.76 2.47 -9.01
N ARG A 128 -5.74 3.39 -9.10
CA ARG A 128 -5.52 4.72 -9.68
C ARG A 128 -4.56 5.54 -8.82
N THR A 129 -4.76 5.56 -7.50
CA THR A 129 -3.90 6.29 -6.56
C THR A 129 -2.47 5.77 -6.58
N PHE A 130 -2.26 4.46 -6.72
CA PHE A 130 -0.94 3.82 -6.72
C PHE A 130 -0.12 4.04 -8.00
N ARG A 131 -0.69 4.63 -9.05
CA ARG A 131 0.08 5.00 -10.26
C ARG A 131 0.95 6.24 -10.08
N ASP A 132 0.75 7.01 -9.01
CA ASP A 132 1.49 8.24 -8.75
C ASP A 132 2.74 8.00 -7.90
N TYR A 133 3.90 8.46 -8.41
CA TYR A 133 5.20 8.35 -7.74
C TYR A 133 5.26 9.05 -6.37
N VAL A 134 4.34 9.98 -6.10
CA VAL A 134 4.33 10.76 -4.84
C VAL A 134 3.96 9.90 -3.63
N LEU A 135 3.34 8.73 -3.85
CA LEU A 135 3.04 7.81 -2.76
C LEU A 135 4.27 7.21 -2.09
N ARG A 136 5.44 7.24 -2.74
CA ARG A 136 6.65 6.61 -2.23
C ARG A 136 7.07 7.16 -0.86
N GLY A 137 6.88 8.46 -0.63
CA GLY A 137 7.13 9.12 0.66
C GLY A 137 6.19 8.70 1.79
N TYR A 138 5.09 8.02 1.46
CA TYR A 138 4.06 7.56 2.40
C TYR A 138 4.05 6.03 2.56
N PHE A 139 5.03 5.31 2.00
CA PHE A 139 5.03 3.84 1.98
C PHE A 139 4.88 3.20 3.37
N SER A 140 5.62 3.67 4.38
CA SER A 140 5.52 3.13 5.75
C SER A 140 4.11 3.27 6.35
N SER A 141 3.45 4.38 6.02
CA SER A 141 2.06 4.66 6.40
C SER A 141 1.09 3.70 5.70
N ILE A 142 1.28 3.52 4.38
CA ILE A 142 0.49 2.59 3.55
C ILE A 142 0.62 1.16 4.05
N LEU A 143 1.84 0.68 4.29
CA LEU A 143 2.12 -0.68 4.74
C LEU A 143 1.50 -0.94 6.12
N ALA A 144 1.65 0.01 7.06
CA ALA A 144 1.05 -0.11 8.38
C ALA A 144 -0.49 -0.15 8.34
N LEU A 145 -1.11 0.62 7.44
CA LEU A 145 -2.56 0.55 7.22
C LEU A 145 -2.96 -0.81 6.65
N ALA A 146 -2.26 -1.31 5.62
CA ALA A 146 -2.51 -2.63 5.04
C ALA A 146 -2.42 -3.76 6.08
N GLN A 147 -1.38 -3.73 6.92
CA GLN A 147 -1.23 -4.64 8.07
C GLN A 147 -2.42 -4.58 9.02
N SER A 148 -2.87 -3.37 9.38
CA SER A 148 -4.01 -3.19 10.29
C SER A 148 -5.33 -3.72 9.71
N LEU A 149 -5.49 -3.62 8.38
CA LEU A 149 -6.65 -4.15 7.68
C LEU A 149 -6.62 -5.68 7.59
N LEU A 150 -5.45 -6.29 7.34
CA LEU A 150 -5.31 -7.75 7.29
C LEU A 150 -5.59 -8.44 8.63
N ARG A 151 -5.32 -7.75 9.75
CA ARG A 151 -5.63 -8.22 11.12
C ARG A 151 -7.10 -8.02 11.52
N SER A 152 -7.91 -7.45 10.64
CA SER A 152 -9.33 -7.21 10.92
C SER A 152 -10.14 -8.50 10.82
N PRO A 153 -11.17 -8.70 11.66
CA PRO A 153 -12.11 -9.83 11.50
C PRO A 153 -13.09 -9.62 10.34
N ASP A 154 -13.19 -8.40 9.80
CA ASP A 154 -14.11 -8.04 8.73
C ASP A 154 -13.53 -8.43 7.35
N PRO A 155 -14.17 -9.37 6.62
CA PRO A 155 -13.66 -9.85 5.33
C PRO A 155 -13.49 -8.74 4.28
N GLY A 156 -14.35 -7.71 4.29
CA GLY A 156 -14.24 -6.59 3.36
C GLY A 156 -13.00 -5.74 3.63
N LEU A 157 -12.64 -5.57 4.91
CA LEU A 157 -11.40 -4.90 5.30
C LEU A 157 -10.17 -5.74 4.95
N VAL A 158 -10.21 -7.05 5.20
CA VAL A 158 -9.11 -7.97 4.86
C VAL A 158 -8.84 -7.97 3.36
N ALA A 159 -9.89 -8.07 2.53
CA ALA A 159 -9.77 -8.00 1.08
C ALA A 159 -9.14 -6.68 0.61
N PHE A 160 -9.62 -5.53 1.13
CA PHE A 160 -9.03 -4.24 0.81
C PHE A 160 -7.55 -4.13 1.24
N GLY A 161 -7.20 -4.65 2.42
CA GLY A 161 -5.81 -4.75 2.87
C GLY A 161 -4.95 -5.59 1.91
N GLY A 162 -5.48 -6.71 1.40
CA GLY A 162 -4.82 -7.51 0.37
C GLY A 162 -4.56 -6.75 -0.92
N HIS A 163 -5.54 -5.98 -1.41
CA HIS A 163 -5.34 -5.10 -2.57
C HIS A 163 -4.25 -4.04 -2.30
N MET A 164 -4.15 -3.51 -1.08
CA MET A 164 -3.08 -2.56 -0.71
C MET A 164 -1.70 -3.22 -0.78
N TYR A 165 -1.54 -4.45 -0.29
CA TYR A 165 -0.29 -5.21 -0.43
C TYR A 165 0.09 -5.44 -1.89
N ARG A 166 -0.87 -5.91 -2.70
CA ARG A 166 -0.66 -6.19 -4.13
C ARG A 166 -0.29 -4.94 -4.93
N CYS A 167 -0.98 -3.83 -4.70
CA CYS A 167 -0.67 -2.54 -5.31
C CYS A 167 0.72 -2.04 -4.86
N SER A 168 1.06 -2.20 -3.58
CA SER A 168 2.37 -1.79 -3.04
C SER A 168 3.52 -2.56 -3.68
N PHE A 169 3.39 -3.89 -3.80
CA PHE A 169 4.42 -4.71 -4.44
C PHE A 169 4.61 -4.34 -5.91
N THR A 170 3.50 -4.10 -6.62
CA THR A 170 3.53 -3.80 -8.06
C THR A 170 4.07 -2.41 -8.36
N ALA A 171 3.69 -1.40 -7.57
CA ALA A 171 3.96 0.00 -7.87
C ALA A 171 5.31 0.51 -7.35
N PHE A 172 5.81 -0.03 -6.23
CA PHE A 172 7.02 0.50 -5.58
C PHE A 172 8.32 -0.22 -5.97
N ASP A 173 9.42 0.34 -5.49
CA ASP A 173 10.80 -0.13 -5.70
C ASP A 173 11.13 -1.43 -4.94
N SER A 174 12.33 -1.95 -5.15
CA SER A 174 12.81 -3.20 -4.56
C SER A 174 12.84 -3.18 -3.03
N TYR A 175 13.10 -2.04 -2.41
CA TYR A 175 13.07 -1.89 -0.95
C TYR A 175 11.64 -2.08 -0.43
N CYS A 176 10.67 -1.37 -1.02
CA CYS A 176 9.28 -1.50 -0.62
C CYS A 176 8.73 -2.91 -0.86
N ARG A 177 9.13 -3.57 -1.95
CA ARG A 177 8.76 -4.96 -2.22
C ARG A 177 9.27 -5.92 -1.17
N GLN A 178 10.53 -5.74 -0.72
CA GLN A 178 11.10 -6.53 0.36
C GLN A 178 10.29 -6.37 1.66
N GLU A 179 9.96 -5.13 2.03
CA GLU A 179 9.15 -4.84 3.22
C GLU A 179 7.74 -5.42 3.13
N VAL A 180 7.13 -5.40 1.93
CA VAL A 180 5.84 -6.07 1.66
C VAL A 180 5.95 -7.57 1.89
N VAL A 181 6.96 -8.23 1.31
CA VAL A 181 7.15 -9.69 1.46
C VAL A 181 7.44 -10.04 2.92
N GLY A 182 8.33 -9.31 3.60
CA GLY A 182 8.63 -9.53 5.01
C GLY A 182 7.40 -9.35 5.91
N SER A 183 6.57 -8.35 5.63
CA SER A 183 5.30 -8.13 6.33
C SER A 183 4.31 -9.28 6.12
N LEU A 184 4.19 -9.79 4.89
CA LEU A 184 3.34 -10.95 4.59
C LEU A 184 3.86 -12.23 5.26
N VAL A 185 5.18 -12.47 5.24
CA VAL A 185 5.81 -13.59 5.97
C VAL A 185 5.48 -13.50 7.46
N THR A 186 5.54 -12.30 8.04
CA THR A 186 5.16 -12.08 9.45
C THR A 186 3.70 -12.44 9.72
N HIS A 187 2.78 -12.10 8.80
CA HIS A 187 1.38 -12.51 8.89
C HIS A 187 1.21 -14.04 8.82
N VAL A 188 1.96 -14.74 7.97
CA VAL A 188 1.95 -16.22 7.91
C VAL A 188 2.45 -16.83 9.23
N CYS A 189 3.45 -16.23 9.86
CA CYS A 189 4.01 -16.70 11.13
C CYS A 189 3.17 -16.31 12.36
N SER A 190 2.07 -15.56 12.20
CA SER A 190 1.26 -15.04 13.32
C SER A 190 0.46 -16.12 14.07
N GLY A 191 0.16 -17.25 13.43
CA GLY A 191 -0.72 -18.30 13.95
C GLY A 191 -2.23 -17.96 13.88
N ALA A 192 -2.61 -16.76 13.44
CA ALA A 192 -4.02 -16.37 13.30
C ALA A 192 -4.60 -16.91 11.98
N GLY A 193 -5.34 -18.03 12.02
CA GLY A 193 -5.75 -18.80 10.84
C GLY A 193 -6.22 -17.98 9.61
N GLY A 194 -7.17 -17.05 9.79
CA GLY A 194 -7.66 -16.22 8.69
C GLY A 194 -6.64 -15.22 8.12
N GLU A 195 -5.76 -14.69 8.99
CA GLU A 195 -4.66 -13.80 8.60
C GLU A 195 -3.58 -14.58 7.83
N VAL A 196 -3.25 -15.78 8.31
CA VAL A 196 -2.32 -16.71 7.66
C VAL A 196 -2.82 -17.12 6.27
N ASP A 197 -4.11 -17.47 6.15
CA ASP A 197 -4.70 -17.90 4.88
C ASP A 197 -4.66 -16.79 3.83
N MET A 198 -5.00 -15.56 4.20
CA MET A 198 -4.94 -14.40 3.32
C MET A 198 -3.49 -14.06 2.94
N ALA A 199 -2.55 -14.11 3.88
CA ALA A 199 -1.14 -13.83 3.59
C ALA A 199 -0.52 -14.85 2.63
N LEU A 200 -0.81 -16.15 2.81
CA LEU A 200 -0.40 -17.20 1.86
C LEU A 200 -1.05 -17.03 0.49
N GLU A 201 -2.32 -16.65 0.44
CA GLU A 201 -3.02 -16.37 -0.83
C GLU A 201 -2.36 -15.20 -1.58
N LEU A 202 -2.04 -14.10 -0.88
CA LEU A 202 -1.34 -12.95 -1.45
C LEU A 202 0.04 -13.33 -1.97
N LEU A 203 0.85 -14.07 -1.19
CA LEU A 203 2.17 -14.53 -1.65
C LEU A 203 2.07 -15.42 -2.90
N CYS A 204 1.11 -16.34 -2.95
CA CYS A 204 0.83 -17.16 -4.13
C CYS A 204 0.43 -16.32 -5.34
N GLY A 205 -0.42 -15.30 -5.15
CA GLY A 205 -0.81 -14.35 -6.19
C GLY A 205 0.39 -13.58 -6.72
N LEU A 206 1.22 -13.02 -5.84
CA LEU A 206 2.42 -12.27 -6.22
C LEU A 206 3.42 -13.12 -7.01
N VAL A 207 3.66 -14.38 -6.61
CA VAL A 207 4.54 -15.29 -7.36
C VAL A 207 3.99 -15.61 -8.75
N THR A 208 2.67 -15.61 -8.91
CA THR A 208 2.03 -15.86 -10.21
C THR A 208 2.11 -14.62 -11.11
N GLU A 209 1.89 -13.44 -10.55
CA GLU A 209 1.81 -12.19 -11.30
C GLU A 209 3.19 -11.60 -11.63
N LYS A 210 4.12 -11.71 -10.69
CA LYS A 210 5.44 -11.08 -10.72
C LYS A 210 6.53 -12.07 -10.30
N PRO A 211 6.71 -13.18 -11.04
CA PRO A 211 7.59 -14.27 -10.65
C PRO A 211 9.06 -13.83 -10.50
N SER A 212 9.57 -13.05 -11.45
CA SER A 212 10.96 -12.58 -11.45
C SER A 212 11.24 -11.66 -10.26
N GLU A 213 10.31 -10.76 -9.93
CA GLU A 213 10.44 -9.87 -8.77
C GLU A 213 10.32 -10.64 -7.45
N MET A 214 9.40 -11.60 -7.34
CA MET A 214 9.22 -12.42 -6.14
C MET A 214 10.40 -13.36 -5.86
N ALA A 215 11.06 -13.87 -6.91
CA ALA A 215 12.22 -14.75 -6.76
C ALA A 215 13.34 -14.11 -5.93
N LEU A 216 13.53 -12.79 -6.04
CA LEU A 216 14.54 -12.03 -5.29
C LEU A 216 14.33 -12.09 -3.76
N TYR A 217 13.11 -12.38 -3.32
CA TYR A 217 12.72 -12.41 -1.91
C TYR A 217 12.42 -13.81 -1.41
N ALA A 218 12.78 -14.85 -2.18
CA ALA A 218 12.44 -16.23 -1.87
C ALA A 218 13.08 -16.73 -0.57
N VAL A 219 14.21 -16.15 -0.14
CA VAL A 219 14.85 -16.43 1.17
C VAL A 219 13.91 -16.09 2.34
N PHE A 220 13.15 -15.00 2.26
CA PHE A 220 12.16 -14.64 3.29
C PHE A 220 11.03 -15.66 3.35
N VAL A 221 10.54 -16.11 2.20
CA VAL A 221 9.49 -17.14 2.11
C VAL A 221 9.98 -18.48 2.63
N LYS A 222 11.24 -18.83 2.35
CA LYS A 222 11.88 -20.04 2.88
C LYS A 222 11.92 -20.03 4.41
N GLY A 223 12.14 -18.87 5.03
CA GLY A 223 12.12 -18.72 6.49
C GLY A 223 10.80 -19.08 7.17
N ILE A 224 9.68 -19.18 6.42
CA ILE A 224 8.41 -19.68 6.97
C ILE A 224 8.53 -21.16 7.40
N LEU A 225 9.43 -21.93 6.79
CA LEU A 225 9.62 -23.35 7.10
C LEU A 225 10.00 -23.58 8.58
N ASP A 226 10.72 -22.62 9.18
CA ASP A 226 11.10 -22.66 10.60
C ASP A 226 9.91 -22.47 11.56
N TYR A 227 8.73 -22.09 11.05
CA TYR A 227 7.51 -21.83 11.80
C TYR A 227 6.33 -22.72 11.37
N MET A 228 6.61 -23.84 10.69
CA MET A 228 5.56 -24.74 10.19
C MET A 228 4.65 -25.32 11.26
N ASP A 229 5.13 -25.44 12.50
CA ASP A 229 4.35 -25.94 13.64
C ASP A 229 3.12 -25.07 13.94
N ASN A 230 3.13 -23.80 13.53
CA ASN A 230 2.01 -22.87 13.69
C ASN A 230 0.98 -22.95 12.56
N LEU A 231 1.20 -23.81 11.54
CA LEU A 231 0.37 -23.88 10.34
C LEU A 231 -0.48 -25.14 10.30
N THR A 232 -1.71 -25.00 9.80
CA THR A 232 -2.57 -26.17 9.52
C THR A 232 -2.06 -26.95 8.31
N SER A 233 -2.46 -28.21 8.15
CA SER A 233 -2.10 -29.02 6.98
C SER A 233 -2.53 -28.41 5.64
N GLN A 234 -3.60 -27.60 5.62
CA GLN A 234 -4.02 -26.87 4.42
C GLN A 234 -3.09 -25.70 4.09
N GLN A 235 -2.65 -24.96 5.11
CA GLN A 235 -1.70 -23.85 4.98
C GLN A 235 -0.31 -24.36 4.58
N ILE A 236 0.14 -25.47 5.17
CA ILE A 236 1.37 -26.16 4.77
C ILE A 236 1.32 -26.52 3.28
N ARG A 237 0.22 -27.12 2.79
CA ARG A 237 0.08 -27.41 1.35
C ARG A 237 0.20 -26.16 0.48
N LYS A 238 -0.42 -25.04 0.86
CA LYS A 238 -0.26 -23.75 0.16
C LYS A 238 1.19 -23.25 0.19
N LEU A 239 1.86 -23.35 1.34
CA LEU A 239 3.28 -22.97 1.49
C LEU A 239 4.19 -23.78 0.56
N PHE A 240 4.01 -25.10 0.50
CA PHE A 240 4.81 -25.94 -0.41
C PHE A 240 4.51 -25.63 -1.89
N GLN A 241 3.26 -25.31 -2.24
CA GLN A 241 2.94 -24.83 -3.59
C GLN A 241 3.67 -23.52 -3.92
N LEU A 242 3.68 -22.57 -2.98
CA LEU A 242 4.39 -21.31 -3.10
C LEU A 242 5.90 -21.52 -3.31
N LEU A 243 6.54 -22.31 -2.44
CA LEU A 243 7.96 -22.62 -2.51
C LEU A 243 8.33 -23.38 -3.78
N SER A 244 7.48 -24.31 -4.23
CA SER A 244 7.70 -25.04 -5.49
C SER A 244 7.67 -24.09 -6.68
N ARG A 245 6.72 -23.14 -6.72
CA ARG A 245 6.67 -22.14 -7.80
C ARG A 245 7.90 -21.23 -7.80
N LEU A 246 8.41 -20.87 -6.63
CA LEU A 246 9.65 -20.10 -6.51
C LEU A 246 10.88 -20.91 -6.93
N ALA A 247 10.95 -22.20 -6.58
CA ALA A 247 12.07 -23.07 -6.90
C ALA A 247 12.16 -23.42 -8.40
N PHE A 248 11.01 -23.62 -9.06
CA PHE A 248 10.92 -24.06 -10.45
C PHE A 248 10.48 -22.96 -11.45
N GLY A 249 10.42 -21.69 -11.01
CA GLY A 249 10.11 -20.55 -11.86
C GLY A 249 11.19 -20.27 -12.92
N GLN A 250 10.78 -19.79 -14.11
CA GLN A 250 11.58 -19.84 -15.35
C GLN A 250 12.88 -18.99 -15.43
N GLN A 251 13.40 -18.39 -14.36
CA GLN A 251 14.69 -17.67 -14.41
C GLN A 251 15.60 -17.90 -13.18
N GLN A 252 16.53 -18.84 -13.36
CA GLN A 252 17.94 -18.89 -12.90
C GLN A 252 18.34 -19.04 -11.40
N GLN A 253 19.17 -20.07 -11.19
CA GLN A 253 20.25 -20.33 -10.21
C GLN A 253 19.98 -20.29 -8.68
N GLN A 254 19.08 -19.45 -8.16
CA GLN A 254 18.79 -19.37 -6.71
C GLN A 254 17.79 -20.44 -6.21
N GLY A 255 17.01 -21.05 -7.10
CA GLY A 255 16.03 -22.09 -6.75
C GLY A 255 16.66 -23.39 -6.19
N SER A 256 17.96 -23.60 -6.39
CA SER A 256 18.68 -24.79 -5.92
C SER A 256 18.65 -24.95 -4.40
N HIS A 257 18.84 -23.87 -3.64
CA HIS A 257 18.84 -23.94 -2.17
C HIS A 257 17.44 -24.21 -1.60
N ILE A 258 16.39 -23.64 -2.22
CA ILE A 258 15.00 -23.86 -1.80
C ILE A 258 14.58 -25.29 -2.13
N GLN A 259 14.99 -25.80 -3.29
CA GLN A 259 14.71 -27.17 -3.70
C GLN A 259 15.33 -28.18 -2.72
N VAL A 260 16.60 -27.97 -2.33
CA VAL A 260 17.30 -28.85 -1.38
C VAL A 260 16.60 -28.88 -0.03
N ASP A 261 16.30 -27.72 0.57
CA ASP A 261 15.66 -27.67 1.89
C ASP A 261 14.25 -28.28 1.89
N CYS A 262 13.49 -28.02 0.82
CA CYS A 262 12.16 -28.61 0.62
C CYS A 262 12.23 -30.14 0.56
N CYS A 263 13.21 -30.68 -0.18
CA CYS A 263 13.45 -32.12 -0.25
C CYS A 263 13.93 -32.71 1.09
N THR A 264 14.82 -32.03 1.83
CA THR A 264 15.32 -32.49 3.13
C THR A 264 14.20 -32.55 4.18
N LEU A 265 13.28 -31.58 4.19
CA LEU A 265 12.12 -31.63 5.11
C LEU A 265 11.18 -32.79 4.80
N ILE A 266 10.86 -33.02 3.52
CA ILE A 266 10.03 -34.15 3.09
C ILE A 266 10.67 -35.49 3.50
N GLN A 267 11.99 -35.62 3.34
CA GLN A 267 12.73 -36.82 3.73
C GLN A 267 12.84 -36.96 5.26
N GLY A 268 13.04 -35.87 6.00
CA GLY A 268 13.07 -35.87 7.46
C GLY A 268 11.74 -36.28 8.10
N SER A 269 10.61 -35.82 7.56
CA SER A 269 9.27 -36.21 8.02
C SER A 269 8.94 -37.69 7.75
N SER A 270 9.56 -38.28 6.71
CA SER A 270 9.42 -39.70 6.38
C SER A 270 10.19 -40.63 7.33
N VAL A 271 11.21 -40.13 8.03
CA VAL A 271 12.05 -40.93 8.95
C VAL A 271 11.50 -40.90 10.38
N SER A 272 10.58 -39.97 10.69
CA SER A 272 9.97 -39.79 12.01
C SER A 272 8.60 -40.43 12.20
N ALA A 273 8.12 -41.26 11.26
CA ALA A 273 6.89 -42.03 11.42
C ALA A 273 7.24 -43.49 11.82
N PRO A 274 6.91 -43.95 13.05
CA PRO A 274 7.07 -45.35 13.45
C PRO A 274 6.07 -46.28 12.75
#